data_AF-A0A2V7K6J8-F1
#
_entry.id   AF-A0A2V7K6J8-F1
#
_cell.length_a   1.000
_cell.length_b   1.000
_cell.length_c   1.000
_cell.angle_alpha   90.00
_cell.angle_beta   90.00
_cell.angle_gamma   90.00
#
_symmetry.space_group_name_H-M   'P 1'
#
loop_
_entity.id
_entity.type
_entity.pdbx_description
1 polymer ?
#
loop_
_entity_poly.entity_id
_entity_poly.type
_entity_poly.pdbx_seq_one_letter_code
_entity_poly.pdbx_strand_id
1 'polypeptide(L)'
;FHDGAYATLAAVVRHYNDVPTALRTFDVSQLAPALRDQYHGDAATIDSVLSRLDFRLQRPLALTDAEQGDIVAFLKSLTDPAARDLSALVPGSVPSGLPLP
;
A
#
# COMPACT_ATOMS: atom_id res chain seq x y z
N PHE A 1 0.63 -2.68 5.18
CA PHE A 1 -0.81 -2.82 4.86
C PHE A 1 -1.13 -4.28 4.74
N HIS A 2 -1.92 -4.79 5.68
CA HIS A 2 -2.25 -6.22 5.71
C HIS A 2 -3.43 -6.56 4.79
N ASP A 3 -4.17 -5.54 4.35
CA ASP A 3 -5.41 -5.60 3.58
C ASP A 3 -5.23 -5.25 2.08
N GLY A 4 -4.01 -4.91 1.66
CA GLY A 4 -3.74 -4.52 0.27
C GLY A 4 -4.29 -3.15 -0.14
N ALA A 5 -4.56 -2.23 0.80
CA ALA A 5 -5.16 -0.92 0.52
C ALA A 5 -4.35 0.00 -0.43
N TYR A 6 -3.06 -0.27 -0.65
CA TYR A 6 -2.20 0.51 -1.53
C TYR A 6 -1.66 -0.35 -2.68
N ALA A 7 -1.96 0.04 -3.91
CA ALA A 7 -1.57 -0.69 -5.12
C ALA A 7 -0.10 -0.48 -5.55
N THR A 8 0.64 0.44 -4.92
CA THR A 8 2.02 0.76 -5.32
C THR A 8 2.93 0.95 -4.13
N LEU A 9 4.22 0.60 -4.30
CA LEU A 9 5.27 0.89 -3.32
C LEU A 9 5.38 2.38 -3.02
N ALA A 10 5.23 3.24 -4.03
CA ALA A 10 5.28 4.69 -3.87
C ALA A 10 4.17 5.20 -2.92
N ALA A 11 2.98 4.64 -2.98
CA ALA A 11 1.89 5.03 -2.10
C ALA A 11 2.14 4.57 -0.65
N VAL A 12 2.76 3.40 -0.45
CA VAL A 12 3.21 2.93 0.87
C VAL A 12 4.29 3.87 1.44
N VAL A 13 5.29 4.25 0.64
CA VAL A 13 6.33 5.20 1.07
C VAL A 13 5.73 6.55 1.43
N ARG A 14 4.82 7.08 0.60
CA ARG A 14 4.11 8.34 0.86
C ARG A 14 3.31 8.29 2.16
N HIS A 15 2.66 7.16 2.44
CA HIS A 15 1.95 6.96 3.71
C HIS A 15 2.88 7.11 4.91
N TYR A 16 4.05 6.46 4.89
CA TYR A 16 5.00 6.55 6.01
C TYR A 16 5.71 7.89 6.10
N ASN A 17 5.81 8.64 4.99
CA ASN A 17 6.37 9.99 5.01
C ASN A 17 5.52 10.96 5.86
N ASP A 18 4.19 10.77 5.89
CA ASP A 18 3.26 11.50 6.75
C ASP A 18 1.99 10.68 7.02
N VAL A 19 2.04 9.83 8.06
CA VAL A 19 0.92 8.95 8.43
C VAL A 19 -0.33 9.74 8.84
N PRO A 20 -0.24 10.82 9.65
CA PRO A 20 -1.41 11.61 9.99
C PRO A 20 -2.12 12.24 8.80
N THR A 21 -1.39 12.75 7.81
CA THR A 21 -1.99 13.26 6.58
C THR A 21 -2.57 12.12 5.75
N ALA A 22 -1.81 11.02 5.58
CA ALA A 22 -2.24 9.88 4.77
C ALA A 22 -3.55 9.24 5.29
N LEU A 23 -3.75 9.18 6.62
CA LEU A 23 -5.01 8.70 7.20
C LEU A 23 -6.18 9.64 6.94
N ARG A 24 -5.96 10.96 7.05
CA ARG A 24 -7.03 11.96 6.87
C ARG A 24 -7.43 12.18 5.42
N THR A 25 -6.51 11.97 4.49
CA THR A 25 -6.72 12.24 3.06
C THR A 25 -6.72 10.97 2.22
N PHE A 26 -7.01 9.82 2.83
CA PHE A 26 -7.08 8.56 2.08
C PHE A 26 -8.17 8.63 1.01
N ASP A 27 -7.78 8.44 -0.25
CA ASP A 27 -8.72 8.42 -1.37
C ASP A 27 -9.38 7.05 -1.49
N VAL A 28 -10.62 6.93 -1.01
CA VAL A 28 -11.40 5.69 -1.05
C VAL A 28 -11.68 5.23 -2.48
N SER A 29 -11.65 6.13 -3.47
CA SER A 29 -11.91 5.78 -4.86
C SER A 29 -10.84 4.84 -5.45
N GLN A 30 -9.64 4.81 -4.85
CA GLN A 30 -8.56 3.89 -5.21
C GLN A 30 -8.87 2.42 -4.86
N LEU A 31 -9.81 2.17 -3.94
CA LEU A 31 -10.28 0.82 -3.64
C LEU A 31 -11.22 0.31 -4.73
N ALA A 32 -11.20 -1.00 -4.95
CA ALA A 32 -12.17 -1.67 -5.80
C ALA A 32 -13.60 -1.33 -5.34
N PRO A 33 -14.56 -1.09 -6.25
CA PRO A 33 -15.91 -0.67 -5.87
C PRO A 33 -16.57 -1.52 -4.78
N ALA A 34 -16.38 -2.85 -4.85
CA ALA A 34 -16.93 -3.80 -3.89
C ALA A 34 -16.35 -3.69 -2.45
N LEU A 35 -15.24 -2.97 -2.27
CA LEU A 35 -14.57 -2.79 -0.98
C LEU A 35 -14.84 -1.42 -0.36
N ARG A 36 -15.40 -0.46 -1.11
CA ARG A 36 -15.56 0.92 -0.64
C ARG A 36 -16.49 1.03 0.57
N ASP A 37 -17.52 0.19 0.64
CA ASP A 37 -18.45 0.14 1.77
C ASP A 37 -17.83 -0.44 3.05
N GLN A 38 -16.66 -1.10 2.94
CA GLN A 38 -15.90 -1.63 4.08
C GLN A 38 -14.90 -0.61 4.63
N TYR A 39 -14.82 0.58 4.04
CA TYR A 39 -13.92 1.63 4.50
C TYR A 39 -14.45 2.31 5.75
N HIS A 40 -13.65 2.29 6.82
CA HIS A 40 -13.93 2.98 8.08
C HIS A 40 -12.97 4.15 8.27
N GLY A 41 -13.29 5.29 7.65
CA GLY A 41 -12.50 6.53 7.76
C GLY A 41 -13.32 7.74 8.18
N ASP A 42 -14.38 7.52 8.95
CA ASP A 42 -15.02 8.62 9.66
C ASP A 42 -14.05 9.26 10.68
N ALA A 43 -14.33 10.51 11.07
CA ALA A 43 -13.44 11.28 11.94
C ALA A 43 -13.17 10.59 13.28
N ALA A 44 -14.18 9.95 13.89
CA ALA A 44 -13.99 9.29 15.18
C ALA A 44 -13.07 8.07 15.06
N THR A 45 -13.21 7.29 13.99
CA THR A 45 -12.29 6.18 13.69
C THR A 45 -10.86 6.68 13.45
N ILE A 46 -10.68 7.72 12.62
CA ILE A 46 -9.36 8.30 12.33
C ILE A 46 -8.71 8.82 13.61
N ASP A 47 -9.43 9.59 14.42
CA ASP A 47 -8.89 10.14 15.68
C ASP A 47 -8.53 9.03 16.67
N SER A 48 -9.33 7.95 16.73
CA SER A 48 -9.04 6.76 17.54
C SER A 48 -7.73 6.10 17.11
N VAL A 49 -7.46 5.99 15.82
CA VAL A 49 -6.20 5.45 15.29
C VAL A 49 -5.03 6.38 15.63
N LEU A 50 -5.17 7.69 15.36
CA LEU A 50 -4.12 8.67 15.60
C LEU A 50 -3.72 8.76 17.09
N SER A 51 -4.68 8.60 18.00
CA SER A 51 -4.41 8.62 19.45
C SER A 51 -3.52 7.46 19.93
N ARG A 52 -3.44 6.36 19.16
CA ARG A 52 -2.64 5.17 19.48
C ARG A 52 -1.43 5.00 18.58
N LEU A 53 -1.16 5.98 17.71
CA LEU A 53 -0.06 5.93 16.76
C LEU A 53 1.28 5.98 17.50
N ASP A 54 2.22 5.11 17.11
CA ASP A 54 3.59 5.10 17.65
C ASP A 54 4.21 6.50 17.51
N PHE A 55 4.91 6.95 18.56
CA PHE A 55 5.45 8.30 18.61
C PHE A 55 6.36 8.65 17.42
N ARG A 56 7.02 7.66 16.81
CA ARG A 56 7.89 7.85 15.64
C ARG A 56 7.13 8.26 14.37
N LEU A 57 5.84 7.94 14.31
CA LEU A 57 4.97 8.19 13.15
C LEU A 57 4.07 9.41 13.35
N GLN A 58 4.10 10.04 14.53
CA GLN A 58 3.26 11.19 14.85
C GLN A 58 3.68 12.48 14.13
N ARG A 59 4.91 12.53 13.61
CA ARG A 59 5.43 13.67 12.86
C ARG A 59 5.87 13.22 11.47
N PRO A 60 5.72 14.08 10.44
CA PRO A 60 6.22 13.78 9.11
C PRO A 60 7.73 13.54 9.11
N LEU A 61 8.19 12.63 8.26
CA LEU A 61 9.62 12.44 8.00
C LEU A 61 10.20 13.57 7.12
N ALA A 62 9.31 14.31 6.44
CA ALA A 62 9.63 15.44 5.57
C ALA A 62 10.59 15.07 4.41
N LEU A 63 10.48 13.83 3.92
CA LEU A 63 11.21 13.39 2.73
C LEU A 63 10.67 14.13 1.50
N THR A 64 11.59 14.63 0.69
CA THR A 64 11.29 15.16 -0.64
C THR A 64 10.78 14.06 -1.57
N ASP A 65 10.17 14.45 -2.69
CA ASP A 65 9.74 13.48 -3.71
C ASP A 65 10.93 12.69 -4.30
N ALA A 66 12.10 13.30 -4.37
CA ALA A 66 13.34 12.64 -4.82
C ALA A 66 13.77 11.55 -3.83
N GLU A 67 13.83 11.85 -2.53
CA GLU A 67 14.21 10.88 -1.49
C GLU A 67 13.19 9.73 -1.37
N GLN A 68 11.90 10.03 -1.52
CA GLN A 68 10.87 8.98 -1.61
C GLN A 68 11.10 8.09 -2.84
N GLY A 69 11.48 8.68 -3.98
CA GLY A 69 11.86 7.96 -5.19
C GLY A 69 13.06 7.03 -4.97
N ASP A 70 14.08 7.51 -4.26
CA ASP A 70 15.27 6.71 -3.92
C ASP A 70 14.92 5.52 -3.01
N ILE A 71 14.02 5.70 -2.03
CA ILE A 71 13.51 4.59 -1.22
C ILE A 71 12.77 3.57 -2.09
N VAL A 72 11.91 4.02 -3.01
CA VAL A 72 11.22 3.10 -3.93
C VAL A 72 12.21 2.34 -4.81
N ALA A 73 13.27 3.00 -5.30
CA ALA A 73 14.32 2.36 -6.08
C ALA A 73 15.08 1.31 -5.25
N PHE A 74 15.46 1.65 -4.02
CA PHE A 74 16.07 0.73 -3.07
C PHE A 74 15.18 -0.49 -2.82
N LEU A 75 13.89 -0.29 -2.51
CA LEU A 75 12.95 -1.40 -2.28
C LEU A 75 12.82 -2.32 -3.49
N LYS A 76 12.79 -1.77 -4.70
CA LYS A 76 12.78 -2.57 -5.95
C LYS A 76 14.05 -3.41 -6.12
N SER A 77 15.19 -2.91 -5.65
CA SER A 77 16.47 -3.63 -5.74
C SER A 77 16.51 -4.89 -4.87
N LEU A 78 15.67 -4.98 -3.85
CA LEU A 78 15.52 -6.14 -2.97
C LEU A 78 14.76 -7.31 -3.62
N THR A 79 14.27 -7.13 -4.85
CA THR A 79 13.58 -8.19 -5.61
C THR A 79 14.57 -9.30 -5.96
N ASP A 80 14.32 -10.50 -5.44
CA ASP A 80 15.06 -11.70 -5.81
C ASP A 80 15.04 -11.88 -7.35
N PRO A 81 16.16 -12.23 -8.01
CA PRO A 81 16.20 -12.46 -9.44
C PRO A 81 15.14 -13.43 -9.95
N ALA A 82 14.87 -14.52 -9.23
CA ALA A 82 13.84 -15.50 -9.61
C ALA A 82 12.42 -14.95 -9.46
N ALA A 83 12.22 -13.89 -8.65
CA ALA A 83 10.92 -13.24 -8.48
C ALA A 83 10.61 -12.19 -9.57
N ARG A 84 11.57 -11.89 -10.47
CA ARG A 84 11.33 -10.95 -11.58
C ARG A 84 10.43 -11.52 -12.67
N ASP A 85 10.45 -12.83 -12.83
CA ASP A 85 9.60 -13.56 -13.77
C ASP A 85 9.06 -14.82 -13.10
N LEU A 86 7.76 -14.81 -12.80
CA LEU A 86 7.04 -15.92 -12.19
C LEU A 86 6.21 -16.71 -13.21
N SER A 87 6.37 -16.46 -14.51
CA SER A 87 5.61 -17.13 -15.58
C SER A 87 5.76 -18.65 -15.53
N ALA A 88 6.94 -19.15 -15.14
CA ALA A 88 7.21 -20.57 -14.96
C ALA A 88 6.35 -21.24 -13.86
N LEU A 89 5.76 -20.45 -12.94
CA LEU A 89 4.86 -20.95 -11.90
C LEU A 89 3.39 -21.01 -12.33
N VAL A 90 3.05 -20.44 -13.49
CA VAL A 90 1.68 -20.47 -14.01
C VAL A 90 1.37 -21.92 -14.45
N PRO A 91 0.35 -22.58 -13.86
CA PRO A 91 0.00 -23.95 -14.23
C PRO A 91 -0.59 -23.98 -15.64
N GLY A 92 -0.45 -25.10 -16.37
CA GLY A 92 -1.03 -25.22 -17.72
C GLY A 92 -2.56 -25.23 -17.77
N SER A 93 -3.22 -25.52 -16.65
CA SER A 93 -4.69 -25.42 -16.50
C SER A 93 -5.08 -25.30 -15.02
N VAL A 94 -6.30 -24.84 -14.77
CA VAL A 94 -6.92 -24.82 -13.44
C VAL A 94 -8.14 -25.75 -13.41
N PRO A 95 -8.48 -26.38 -12.26
CA PRO A 95 -9.62 -27.31 -12.15
C PRO A 95 -10.99 -26.74 -12.56
N SER A 96 -11.14 -25.41 -12.57
CA SER A 96 -12.36 -24.75 -13.02
C SER A 96 -12.54 -24.77 -14.54
N GLY A 97 -11.50 -25.09 -15.31
CA GLY A 97 -11.51 -25.01 -16.78
C GLY A 97 -11.50 -23.58 -17.33
N LEU A 98 -11.36 -22.56 -16.48
CA LEU A 98 -11.29 -21.16 -16.90
C LEU A 98 -9.94 -20.85 -17.59
N PRO A 99 -9.93 -19.95 -18.60
CA PRO A 99 -8.70 -19.52 -19.24
C PRO A 99 -7.78 -18.81 -18.24
N LEU A 100 -6.48 -19.00 -18.43
CA LEU A 100 -5.45 -18.33 -17.63
C LEU A 100 -5.33 -16.86 -18.08
N PRO A 101 -5.11 -15.91 -17.15
CA PRO A 101 -4.89 -14.50 -17.47
C PRO A 101 -3.60 -14.26 -18.26
#